data_AF-A0A937YRG1-F1
#
_entry.id   AF-A0A937YRG1-F1
#
_cell.length_a   1.000
_cell.length_b   1.000
_cell.length_c   1.000
_cell.angle_alpha   90.00
_cell.angle_beta   90.00
_cell.angle_gamma   90.00
#
_symmetry.space_group_name_H-M   'P 1'
#
loop_
_entity.id
_entity.type
_entity.pdbx_description
1 polymer ?
#
loop_
_entity_poly.entity_id
_entity_poly.type
_entity_poly.pdbx_seq_one_letter_code
_entity_poly.pdbx_strand_id
1 'polypeptide(L)'
;MAEYRDRWVDDPYLELPGWRMRFDRWLQRRVMTSAAGLVTVSEPWATQYRQKYSLPVVAIYNGFDPRDFPDDDTARPAPGALRILHAGSLYGGRRDPRRCFGRSRRAA
;
A
#
# COMPACT_ATOMS: atom_id res chain seq x y z
N MET A 1 -8.13 18.73 -8.82
CA MET A 1 -6.99 17.83 -8.55
C MET A 1 -7.53 16.63 -7.78
N ALA A 2 -7.09 15.42 -8.08
CA ALA A 2 -7.57 14.21 -7.41
C ALA A 2 -6.46 13.57 -6.58
N GLU A 3 -6.79 13.15 -5.36
CA GLU A 3 -5.83 12.53 -4.44
C GLU A 3 -6.20 11.06 -4.20
N TYR A 4 -5.31 10.15 -4.59
CA TYR A 4 -5.46 8.71 -4.52
C TYR A 4 -4.45 8.16 -3.50
N ARG A 5 -4.73 8.42 -2.22
CA ARG A 5 -3.97 7.85 -1.09
C ARG A 5 -4.16 6.35 -1.00
N ASP A 6 -5.39 5.91 -1.19
CA ASP A 6 -5.74 4.52 -1.40
C ASP A 6 -6.32 4.37 -2.80
N ARG A 7 -6.14 3.19 -3.38
CA ARG A 7 -6.74 2.87 -4.67
C ARG A 7 -8.25 2.84 -4.45
N TRP A 8 -9.02 3.41 -5.37
CA TRP A 8 -10.48 3.33 -5.31
C TRP A 8 -10.97 2.04 -5.98
N VAL A 9 -11.51 2.10 -7.20
CA VAL A 9 -12.03 0.90 -7.88
C VAL A 9 -10.94 -0.11 -8.27
N ASP A 10 -9.68 0.30 -8.18
CA ASP A 10 -8.51 -0.52 -8.51
C ASP A 10 -7.89 -1.17 -7.26
N ASP A 11 -8.50 -1.01 -6.08
CA ASP A 11 -8.05 -1.66 -4.85
C ASP A 11 -8.32 -3.18 -4.93
N PRO A 12 -7.28 -4.03 -4.86
CA PRO A 12 -7.48 -5.47 -4.85
C PRO A 12 -8.31 -5.96 -3.66
N TYR A 13 -8.36 -5.23 -2.54
CA TYR A 13 -9.09 -5.59 -1.31
C TYR A 13 -10.58 -5.22 -1.35
N LEU A 14 -11.04 -4.59 -2.43
CA LEU A 14 -12.42 -4.15 -2.56
C LEU A 14 -13.35 -5.31 -2.95
N GLU A 15 -14.16 -5.77 -2.01
CA GLU A 15 -15.23 -6.76 -2.24
C GLU A 15 -16.58 -6.06 -2.23
N LEU A 16 -17.06 -5.65 -3.41
CA LEU A 16 -18.36 -4.99 -3.57
C LEU A 16 -19.24 -5.74 -4.59
N PRO A 17 -20.57 -5.73 -4.40
CA PRO A 17 -21.51 -6.23 -5.40
C PRO A 17 -21.31 -5.57 -6.78
N GLY A 18 -21.51 -6.32 -7.86
CA GLY A 18 -21.20 -5.86 -9.23
C GLY A 18 -21.93 -4.58 -9.66
N TRP A 19 -23.13 -4.31 -9.15
CA TRP A 19 -23.84 -3.06 -9.39
C TRP A 19 -23.15 -1.87 -8.74
N ARG A 20 -22.65 -2.04 -7.51
CA ARG A 20 -21.93 -0.99 -6.77
C ARG A 20 -20.59 -0.71 -7.43
N MET A 21 -19.88 -1.77 -7.83
CA MET A 21 -18.64 -1.65 -8.59
C MET A 21 -18.82 -0.90 -9.92
N ARG A 22 -19.95 -1.13 -10.63
CA ARG A 22 -20.29 -0.37 -11.85
C ARG A 22 -20.50 1.11 -11.55
N PHE A 23 -21.23 1.42 -10.49
CA PHE A 23 -21.47 2.80 -10.06
C PHE A 23 -20.15 3.51 -9.69
N ASP A 24 -19.31 2.88 -8.86
CA ASP A 24 -18.04 3.46 -8.44
C ASP A 24 -17.09 3.68 -9.64
N ARG A 25 -17.07 2.75 -10.61
CA ARG A 25 -16.30 2.94 -11.86
C ARG A 25 -16.81 4.12 -12.68
N TRP A 26 -18.12 4.29 -12.78
CA TRP A 26 -18.71 5.44 -13.45
C TRP A 26 -18.35 6.74 -12.76
N LEU A 27 -18.43 6.78 -11.43
CA LEU A 27 -18.10 7.96 -10.63
C LEU A 27 -16.61 8.29 -10.73
N GLN A 28 -15.73 7.28 -10.63
CA GLN A 28 -14.29 7.44 -10.86
C GLN A 28 -14.00 8.06 -12.23
N ARG A 29 -14.62 7.56 -13.31
CA ARG A 29 -14.42 8.16 -14.64
C ARG A 29 -14.84 9.62 -14.65
N ARG A 30 -16.01 9.96 -14.12
CA ARG A 30 -16.49 11.35 -14.05
C ARG A 30 -15.54 12.27 -13.29
N VAL A 31 -15.05 11.84 -12.13
CA VAL A 31 -14.13 12.64 -11.31
C VAL A 31 -12.79 12.84 -12.04
N MET A 32 -12.31 11.80 -12.73
CA MET A 32 -11.04 11.91 -13.48
C MET A 32 -11.17 12.78 -14.73
N THR A 33 -12.34 12.86 -15.37
CA THR A 33 -12.55 13.72 -16.54
C THR A 33 -12.38 15.21 -16.22
N SER A 34 -12.72 15.65 -15.02
CA SER A 34 -12.59 17.06 -14.60
C SER A 34 -11.32 17.35 -13.79
N ALA A 35 -10.50 16.34 -13.51
CA ALA A 35 -9.31 16.51 -12.69
C ALA A 35 -8.15 17.14 -13.49
N ALA A 36 -7.61 18.25 -12.99
CA ALA A 36 -6.40 18.88 -13.54
C ALA A 36 -5.11 18.06 -13.34
N GLY A 37 -5.13 17.03 -12.48
CA GLY A 37 -3.96 16.24 -12.10
C GLY A 37 -4.30 15.24 -11.00
N LEU A 38 -3.46 14.22 -10.83
CA LEU A 38 -3.60 13.14 -9.85
C LEU A 38 -2.37 13.05 -8.95
N VAL A 39 -2.59 12.92 -7.66
CA VAL A 39 -1.55 12.63 -6.66
C VAL A 39 -1.78 11.24 -6.08
N THR A 40 -0.71 10.49 -5.87
CA THR A 40 -0.75 9.19 -5.18
C THR A 40 0.46 9.01 -4.28
N VAL A 41 0.42 7.99 -3.41
CA VAL A 41 1.40 7.84 -2.32
C VAL A 41 2.63 6.99 -2.67
N SER A 42 2.68 6.42 -3.87
CA SER A 42 3.81 5.58 -4.27
C SER A 42 4.09 5.65 -5.78
N GLU A 43 5.37 5.56 -6.14
CA GLU A 43 5.80 5.60 -7.54
C GLU A 43 5.27 4.43 -8.39
N PRO A 44 5.17 3.18 -7.87
CA PRO A 44 4.55 2.09 -8.63
C PRO A 44 3.10 2.38 -9.01
N TRP A 45 2.33 3.03 -8.13
CA TRP A 45 0.97 3.42 -8.43
C TRP A 45 0.92 4.61 -9.38
N ALA A 46 1.81 5.59 -9.21
CA ALA A 46 1.90 6.73 -10.12
C ALA A 46 2.19 6.25 -11.55
N THR A 47 3.07 5.28 -11.72
CA THR A 47 3.38 4.66 -13.02
C THR A 47 2.14 4.02 -13.66
N GLN A 48 1.37 3.24 -12.88
CA GLN A 48 0.12 2.65 -13.38
C GLN A 48 -0.91 3.73 -13.77
N TYR A 49 -1.01 4.82 -13.00
CA TYR A 49 -1.95 5.89 -13.30
C TYR A 49 -1.54 6.75 -14.49
N ARG A 50 -0.24 6.97 -14.74
CA ARG A 50 0.26 7.63 -15.95
C ARG A 50 -0.07 6.86 -17.22
N GLN A 51 -0.08 5.53 -17.14
CA GLN A 51 -0.51 4.67 -18.26
C GLN A 51 -2.03 4.71 -18.45
N LYS A 52 -2.80 4.92 -17.37
CA LYS A 52 -4.27 4.87 -17.38
C LYS A 52 -4.93 6.20 -17.75
N TYR A 53 -4.30 7.33 -17.41
CA TYR A 53 -4.89 8.65 -17.55
C TYR A 53 -3.96 9.62 -18.30
N SER A 54 -4.53 10.44 -19.18
CA SER A 54 -3.81 11.46 -19.95
C SER A 54 -3.69 12.80 -19.20
N LEU A 55 -3.44 12.76 -17.89
CA LEU A 55 -3.33 13.94 -17.02
C LEU A 55 -2.04 13.86 -16.18
N PRO A 56 -1.54 14.99 -15.65
CA PRO A 56 -0.34 14.99 -14.82
C PRO A 56 -0.49 14.12 -13.57
N VAL A 57 0.44 13.20 -13.34
CA VAL A 57 0.44 12.30 -12.17
C VAL A 57 1.73 12.42 -11.36
N VAL A 58 1.60 12.71 -10.07
CA VAL A 58 2.72 12.91 -9.14
C VAL A 58 2.63 11.94 -7.95
N ALA A 59 3.77 11.38 -7.54
CA ALA A 59 3.88 10.62 -6.30
C ALA A 59 4.28 11.55 -5.15
N ILE A 60 3.50 11.59 -4.08
CA ILE A 60 3.81 12.26 -2.82
C ILE A 60 3.70 11.22 -1.72
N TYR A 61 4.86 10.74 -1.24
CA TYR A 61 4.93 9.71 -0.22
C TYR A 61 4.30 10.16 1.09
N ASN A 62 3.68 9.22 1.81
CA ASN A 62 3.23 9.47 3.17
C ASN A 62 4.44 9.80 4.06
N GLY A 63 4.32 10.88 4.84
CA GLY A 63 5.26 11.17 5.90
C GLY A 63 5.01 10.28 7.13
N PHE A 64 6.01 10.21 8.00
CA PHE A 64 5.88 9.70 9.36
C PHE A 64 6.46 10.74 10.32
N ASP A 65 6.04 10.71 11.59
CA ASP A 65 6.62 11.55 12.63
C ASP A 65 7.81 10.82 13.26
N PRO A 66 9.04 11.36 13.20
CA PRO A 66 10.19 10.75 13.86
C PRO A 66 10.01 10.56 15.37
N ARG A 67 9.15 11.36 16.02
CA ARG A 67 8.86 11.25 17.46
C ARG A 67 8.11 9.98 17.83
N ASP A 68 7.39 9.37 16.88
CA ASP A 68 6.71 8.09 17.08
C ASP A 68 7.68 6.90 17.05
N PHE A 69 8.91 7.11 16.55
CA PHE A 69 9.93 6.09 16.36
C PHE A 69 11.27 6.55 16.94
N PRO A 70 11.40 6.66 18.28
CA PRO A 70 12.67 6.97 18.91
C PRO A 70 13.70 5.88 18.61
N ASP A 71 14.96 6.28 18.42
CA ASP A 71 16.11 5.38 18.28
C ASP A 71 16.46 4.74 19.64
N ASP A 72 15.58 3.90 20.16
CA ASP A 72 15.81 3.16 21.41
C ASP A 72 16.54 1.84 21.12
N ASP A 73 17.76 1.70 21.64
CA ASP A 73 18.65 0.53 21.50
C ASP A 73 18.11 -0.76 22.21
N THR A 74 16.93 -0.68 22.84
CA THR A 74 16.37 -1.71 23.72
C THR A 74 15.90 -2.97 22.99
N ALA A 75 15.71 -2.90 21.67
CA ALA A 75 15.22 -4.00 20.85
C ALA A 75 16.31 -4.79 20.11
N ARG A 76 17.59 -4.60 20.46
CA ARG A 76 18.69 -5.29 19.79
C ARG A 76 18.64 -6.81 20.04
N PRO A 77 18.75 -7.66 18.99
CA PRO A 77 18.82 -9.10 19.20
C PRO A 77 20.11 -9.48 19.93
N ALA A 78 20.08 -10.58 20.67
CA ALA A 78 21.28 -11.12 21.31
C ALA A 78 22.38 -11.40 20.28
N PRO A 79 23.67 -11.31 20.65
CA PRO A 79 24.77 -11.69 19.76
C PRO A 79 24.56 -13.09 19.17
N GLY A 80 24.58 -13.20 17.84
CA GLY A 80 24.36 -14.47 17.12
C GLY A 80 22.88 -14.83 16.86
N ALA A 81 21.91 -14.02 17.30
CA ALA A 81 20.49 -14.25 17.03
C ALA A 81 19.95 -13.38 15.90
N LEU A 82 19.19 -13.96 14.97
CA LEU A 82 18.39 -13.24 13.98
C LEU A 82 16.98 -13.03 14.51
N ARG A 83 16.53 -11.77 14.61
CA ARG A 83 15.15 -11.41 14.95
C ARG A 83 14.43 -10.92 13.70
N ILE A 84 13.34 -11.58 13.32
CA ILE A 84 12.44 -11.16 12.25
C ILE A 84 11.12 -10.74 12.90
N LEU A 85 10.73 -9.48 12.77
CA LEU A 85 9.48 -8.91 13.28
C LEU A 85 8.53 -8.63 12.12
N HIS A 86 7.27 -9.05 12.26
CA HIS A 86 6.19 -8.64 11.37
C HIS A 86 5.25 -7.70 12.12
N ALA A 87 5.37 -6.40 11.87
CA ALA A 87 4.48 -5.37 12.40
C ALA A 87 3.40 -5.02 11.37
N GLY A 88 2.19 -5.58 11.53
CA GLY A 88 1.06 -5.31 10.64
C GLY A 88 -0.04 -6.36 10.74
N SER A 89 -1.22 -6.01 10.24
CA SER A 89 -2.38 -6.90 10.24
C SER A 89 -2.19 -8.08 9.27
N LEU A 90 -2.60 -9.26 9.70
CA LEU A 90 -2.63 -10.48 8.88
C LEU A 90 -3.86 -10.45 7.97
N TYR A 91 -3.65 -10.21 6.69
CA TYR A 91 -4.69 -10.34 5.67
C TYR A 91 -4.53 -11.70 4.99
N GLY A 92 -5.50 -12.60 5.20
CA GLY A 92 -5.50 -13.97 4.69
C GLY A 92 -5.12 -14.03 3.20
N GLY A 93 -4.00 -14.70 2.89
CA GLY A 93 -3.51 -14.91 1.52
C GLY A 93 -2.84 -13.71 0.84
N ARG A 94 -2.86 -12.51 1.45
CA ARG A 94 -2.39 -11.26 0.82
C ARG A 94 -1.21 -10.62 1.55
N ARG A 95 -1.29 -10.54 2.88
CA ARG A 95 -0.17 -10.16 3.77
C ARG A 95 0.21 -11.36 4.61
N ASP A 96 0.79 -12.35 3.93
CA ASP A 96 1.12 -13.64 4.53
C ASP A 96 2.58 -13.68 5.01
N PRO A 97 2.81 -13.59 6.33
CA PRO A 97 4.16 -13.62 6.89
C PRO A 97 4.86 -14.97 6.64
N ARG A 98 4.12 -16.05 6.33
CA ARG A 98 4.70 -17.37 6.09
C ARG A 98 5.71 -17.37 4.95
N ARG A 99 5.66 -16.42 4.02
CA ARG A 99 6.69 -16.26 2.97
C ARG A 99 8.05 -15.85 3.54
N CYS A 100 8.07 -15.07 4.61
CA CYS A 100 9.29 -14.66 5.31
C CYS A 100 9.77 -15.70 6.32
N PHE A 101 8.86 -16.53 6.84
CA PHE A 101 9.16 -17.58 7.85
C PHE A 101 9.24 -19.00 7.25
N GLY A 102 9.10 -19.14 5.94
CA GLY A 102 9.06 -20.43 5.24
C GLY A 102 10.42 -21.12 5.26
N ARG A 103 10.55 -22.13 6.14
CA ARG A 103 11.72 -22.99 6.41
C ARG A 103 12.87 -22.35 7.19
N SER A 104 12.60 -21.89 8.41
CA SER A 104 13.60 -22.00 9.48
C SER A 104 13.68 -23.45 9.94
N ARG A 105 14.54 -24.28 9.31
CA ARG A 105 14.95 -25.56 9.91
C ARG A 105 15.77 -25.22 11.17
N ARG A 106 15.33 -25.71 12.33
CA ARG A 106 16.20 -25.74 13.52
C ARG A 106 17.41 -26.60 13.17
N ALA A 107 18.60 -26.00 13.15
CA ALA A 107 19.82 -26.75 13.33
C ALA A 107 19.81 -27.19 14.80
N ALA A 108 19.55 -28.48 15.02
CA ALA A 108 19.86 -29.16 16.26
C ALA A 108 21.18 -29.91 16.04
#